data_AF-C2JV29-F1
#
_entry.id   AF-C2JV29-F1
#
_cell.length_a   1.000
_cell.length_b   1.000
_cell.length_c   1.000
_cell.angle_alpha   90.00
_cell.angle_beta   90.00
_cell.angle_gamma   90.00
#
_symmetry.space_group_name_H-M   'P 1'
#
loop_
_entity.id
_entity.type
_entity.pdbx_description
1 polymer ?
#
loop_
_entity_poly.entity_id
_entity_poly.type
_entity_poly.pdbx_seq_one_letter_code
_entity_poly.pdbx_strand_id
1 'polypeptide(L)'
;MTYFDRAINNFAKASKVDNLLEKEEIETFVIYFINNLSSYDNLMHALQFLAALSDFFEQSNLPLRIQVMEIPLSDNESKVDYITIRLLITEYNHAVRKMEEAVNQNDRNANQGE
;
A
#
# COMPACT_ATOMS: atom_id res chain seq x y z
N MET A 1 11.95 1.75 8.78
CA MET A 1 10.60 1.90 8.21
C MET A 1 10.34 3.38 8.02
N THR A 2 10.09 3.82 6.78
CA THR A 2 9.89 5.23 6.44
C THR A 2 8.53 5.76 6.93
N TYR A 3 8.30 7.07 6.93
CA TYR A 3 6.96 7.63 7.21
C TYR A 3 5.94 7.20 6.17
N PHE A 4 6.36 7.03 4.91
CA PHE A 4 5.51 6.52 3.84
C PHE A 4 5.07 5.08 4.11
N ASP A 5 6.01 4.17 4.43
CA ASP A 5 5.66 2.80 4.81
C ASP A 5 4.77 2.75 6.07
N ARG A 6 5.01 3.67 7.02
CA ARG A 6 4.17 3.78 8.23
C ARG A 6 2.74 4.18 7.89
N ALA A 7 2.54 5.11 6.95
CA ALA A 7 1.21 5.51 6.50
C ALA A 7 0.46 4.33 5.86
N ILE A 8 1.12 3.60 4.94
CA ILE A 8 0.57 2.39 4.33
C ILE A 8 0.19 1.35 5.40
N ASN A 9 1.09 1.10 6.36
CA ASN A 9 0.81 0.16 7.45
C ASN A 9 -0.35 0.61 8.36
N ASN A 10 -0.56 1.92 8.54
CA ASN A 10 -1.70 2.43 9.29
C ASN A 10 -3.02 2.16 8.54
N PHE A 11 -3.04 2.38 7.23
CA PHE A 11 -4.20 2.00 6.40
C PHE A 11 -4.45 0.49 6.46
N ALA A 12 -3.38 -0.32 6.38
CA ALA A 12 -3.47 -1.77 6.45
C ALA A 12 -4.11 -2.24 7.77
N LYS A 13 -3.69 -1.68 8.91
CA LYS A 13 -4.27 -1.96 10.22
C LYS A 13 -5.72 -1.53 10.32
N ALA A 14 -6.05 -0.33 9.83
CA ALA A 14 -7.42 0.19 9.84
C ALA A 14 -8.38 -0.71 9.03
N SER A 15 -7.88 -1.27 7.92
CA SER A 15 -8.60 -2.18 7.05
C SER A 15 -8.45 -3.67 7.42
N LYS A 16 -7.74 -4.00 8.51
CA LYS A 16 -7.50 -5.38 8.99
C LYS A 16 -6.76 -6.29 7.99
N VAL A 17 -5.86 -5.72 7.21
CA VAL A 17 -4.99 -6.46 6.27
C VAL A 17 -3.52 -6.39 6.63
N ASP A 18 -3.15 -5.89 7.81
CA ASP A 18 -1.74 -5.74 8.22
C ASP A 18 -1.00 -7.08 8.30
N ASN A 19 -1.68 -8.17 8.69
CA ASN A 19 -1.10 -9.51 8.68
C ASN A 19 -1.10 -10.17 7.28
N LEU A 20 -1.72 -9.53 6.29
CA LEU A 20 -1.79 -10.00 4.90
C LEU A 20 -0.88 -9.20 3.97
N LEU A 21 -0.40 -8.04 4.46
CA LEU A 21 0.39 -7.10 3.69
C LEU A 21 1.88 -7.43 3.80
N GLU A 22 2.50 -7.71 2.67
CA GLU A 22 3.94 -7.91 2.56
C GLU A 22 4.52 -6.88 1.59
N LYS A 23 5.73 -6.39 1.89
CA LYS A 23 6.45 -5.46 1.03
C LYS A 23 7.71 -6.13 0.54
N GLU A 24 7.91 -6.11 -0.78
CA GLU A 24 9.13 -6.57 -1.41
C GLU A 24 9.72 -5.49 -2.32
N GLU A 25 11.04 -5.50 -2.47
CA GLU A 25 11.77 -4.69 -3.45
C GLU A 25 12.35 -5.63 -4.50
N ILE A 26 11.86 -5.52 -5.73
CA ILE A 26 12.21 -6.41 -6.83
C ILE A 26 12.66 -5.56 -8.01
N GLU A 27 13.94 -5.68 -8.37
CA GLU A 27 14.57 -4.93 -9.47
C GLU A 27 14.33 -3.41 -9.33
N THR A 28 13.50 -2.84 -10.21
CA THR A 28 13.18 -1.41 -10.25
C THR A 28 11.85 -1.08 -9.57
N PHE A 29 11.25 -2.02 -8.85
CA PHE A 29 9.93 -1.88 -8.23
C PHE A 29 9.95 -2.10 -6.73
N VAL A 30 9.11 -1.32 -6.05
CA VAL A 30 8.62 -1.63 -4.70
C VAL A 30 7.21 -2.17 -4.87
N ILE A 31 6.97 -3.37 -4.34
CA ILE A 31 5.71 -4.10 -4.50
C ILE A 31 5.11 -4.35 -3.12
N TYR A 32 3.84 -3.99 -2.97
CA TYR A 32 3.03 -4.37 -1.82
C TYR A 32 2.10 -5.51 -2.24
N PHE A 33 2.29 -6.67 -1.64
CA PHE A 33 1.46 -7.86 -1.79
C PHE A 33 0.38 -7.86 -0.71
N ILE A 34 -0.86 -8.12 -1.11
CA ILE A 34 -1.96 -8.44 -0.20
C ILE A 34 -2.29 -9.91 -0.46
N ASN A 35 -1.83 -10.78 0.44
CA ASN A 35 -1.87 -12.23 0.28
C ASN A 35 -3.13 -12.86 0.91
N ASN A 36 -3.33 -14.16 0.65
CA ASN A 36 -4.37 -14.99 1.26
C ASN A 36 -5.80 -14.46 1.03
N LEU A 37 -6.11 -14.01 -0.19
CA LEU A 37 -7.38 -13.40 -0.56
C LEU A 37 -8.45 -14.39 -1.03
N SER A 38 -8.18 -15.69 -0.90
CA SER A 38 -9.13 -16.74 -1.28
C SER A 38 -10.38 -16.78 -0.39
N SER A 39 -10.35 -16.13 0.77
CA SER A 39 -11.49 -15.94 1.68
C SER A 39 -12.24 -14.64 1.34
N TYR A 40 -13.58 -14.70 1.36
CA TYR A 40 -14.44 -13.52 1.14
C TYR A 40 -14.12 -12.37 2.11
N ASP A 41 -13.92 -12.67 3.40
CA ASP A 41 -13.65 -11.63 4.41
C ASP A 41 -12.32 -10.93 4.14
N ASN A 42 -11.27 -11.69 3.80
CA ASN A 42 -9.96 -11.13 3.46
C ASN A 42 -10.05 -10.28 2.18
N LEU A 43 -10.78 -10.75 1.17
CA LEU A 43 -11.00 -10.00 -0.07
C LEU A 43 -11.73 -8.68 0.20
N MET A 44 -12.79 -8.69 1.02
CA MET A 44 -13.52 -7.47 1.36
C MET A 44 -12.65 -6.46 2.13
N HIS A 45 -11.82 -6.92 3.05
CA HIS A 45 -10.86 -6.09 3.76
C HIS A 45 -9.76 -5.54 2.84
N ALA A 46 -9.29 -6.35 1.88
CA ALA A 46 -8.35 -5.90 0.86
C ALA A 46 -8.96 -4.81 -0.04
N LEU A 47 -10.23 -4.94 -0.44
CA LEU A 47 -10.92 -3.90 -1.21
C LEU A 47 -11.07 -2.60 -0.41
N GLN A 48 -11.36 -2.67 0.90
CA GLN A 48 -11.39 -1.49 1.78
C GLN A 48 -10.03 -0.82 1.89
N PHE A 49 -8.97 -1.63 2.03
CA PHE A 49 -7.59 -1.13 2.05
C PHE A 49 -7.22 -0.44 0.73
N LEU A 50 -7.54 -1.05 -0.41
CA LEU A 50 -7.28 -0.48 -1.73
C LEU A 50 -7.99 0.86 -1.94
N ALA A 51 -9.23 1.00 -1.46
CA ALA A 51 -9.96 2.27 -1.52
C ALA A 51 -9.29 3.37 -0.67
N ALA A 52 -8.85 3.05 0.55
CA ALA A 52 -8.11 4.02 1.36
C ALA A 52 -6.73 4.36 0.74
N LEU A 53 -6.09 3.37 0.14
CA LEU A 53 -4.78 3.53 -0.50
C LEU A 53 -4.87 4.35 -1.79
N SER A 54 -5.96 4.24 -2.56
CA SER A 54 -6.15 5.02 -3.78
C SER A 54 -6.18 6.52 -3.47
N ASP A 55 -6.91 6.92 -2.43
CA ASP A 55 -6.99 8.33 -2.01
C ASP A 55 -5.60 8.85 -1.58
N PHE A 56 -4.84 8.03 -0.85
CA PHE A 56 -3.48 8.38 -0.43
C PHE A 56 -2.51 8.51 -1.61
N PHE A 57 -2.60 7.61 -2.59
CA PHE A 57 -1.75 7.65 -3.78
C PHE A 57 -2.10 8.85 -4.66
N GLU A 58 -3.38 9.17 -4.82
CA GLU A 58 -3.84 10.37 -5.53
C GLU A 58 -3.30 11.64 -4.88
N GLN A 59 -3.45 11.79 -3.56
CA GLN A 59 -2.92 12.94 -2.81
C GLN A 59 -1.38 13.04 -2.87
N SER A 60 -0.71 11.89 -2.99
CA SER A 60 0.74 11.80 -3.12
C SER A 60 1.23 12.00 -4.55
N ASN A 61 0.32 12.16 -5.53
CA ASN A 61 0.61 12.20 -6.96
C ASN A 61 1.41 10.97 -7.43
N LEU A 62 1.00 9.80 -6.96
CA LEU A 62 1.57 8.50 -7.29
C LEU A 62 0.63 7.71 -8.21
N PRO A 63 1.16 6.98 -9.20
CA PRO A 63 0.35 6.08 -10.01
C PRO A 63 -0.06 4.86 -9.19
N LEU A 64 -1.35 4.50 -9.27
CA LEU A 64 -1.87 3.26 -8.71
C LEU A 64 -1.80 2.14 -9.76
N ARG A 65 -0.78 1.27 -9.66
CA ARG A 65 -0.63 0.10 -10.54
C ARG A 65 -0.99 -1.16 -9.78
N ILE A 66 -2.16 -1.72 -10.09
CA ILE A 66 -2.69 -2.93 -9.45
C ILE A 66 -2.58 -4.11 -10.42
N GLN A 67 -2.13 -5.25 -9.92
CA GLN A 67 -2.28 -6.54 -10.60
C GLN A 67 -2.94 -7.54 -9.65
N VAL A 68 -3.94 -8.25 -10.15
CA VAL A 68 -4.67 -9.30 -9.45
C VAL A 68 -4.19 -10.65 -9.97
N MET A 69 -3.89 -11.58 -9.06
CA MET A 69 -3.62 -12.97 -9.40
C MET A 69 -4.83 -13.82 -9.01
N GLU A 70 -5.20 -14.74 -9.89
CA GLU A 70 -6.35 -15.61 -9.68
C GLU A 70 -5.93 -17.08 -9.71
N ILE A 71 -6.56 -17.88 -8.85
CA ILE A 71 -6.51 -19.33 -8.88
C ILE A 71 -7.74 -19.84 -9.65
N PRO A 72 -7.56 -20.63 -10.71
CA PRO A 72 -8.67 -21.23 -11.44
C PRO A 72 -9.40 -22.28 -10.60
N LEU A 73 -10.72 -22.35 -10.74
CA LEU A 73 -11.58 -23.36 -10.14
C LEU A 73 -12.30 -24.18 -11.22
N SER A 74 -13.12 -25.16 -10.81
CA SER A 74 -14.03 -25.85 -11.73
C SER A 74 -15.07 -24.89 -12.30
N ASP A 75 -15.76 -25.31 -13.36
CA ASP A 75 -16.92 -24.62 -13.92
C ASP A 75 -16.67 -23.18 -14.40
N ASN A 76 -15.44 -22.91 -14.88
CA ASN A 76 -14.98 -21.59 -15.32
C ASN A 76 -15.05 -20.49 -14.24
N GLU A 77 -15.01 -20.88 -12.96
CA GLU A 77 -14.87 -19.93 -11.85
C GLU A 77 -13.40 -19.67 -11.52
N SER A 78 -13.14 -18.57 -10.80
CA SER A 78 -11.83 -18.26 -10.24
C SER A 78 -11.96 -17.61 -8.87
N LYS A 79 -10.89 -17.67 -8.08
CA LYS A 79 -10.76 -16.94 -6.82
C LYS A 79 -9.52 -16.07 -6.87
N VAL A 80 -9.59 -14.90 -6.24
CA VAL A 80 -8.42 -14.05 -6.07
C VAL A 80 -7.46 -14.73 -5.10
N ASP A 81 -6.20 -14.88 -5.52
CA ASP A 81 -5.12 -15.40 -4.69
C ASP A 81 -4.48 -14.27 -3.88
N TYR A 82 -3.94 -13.30 -4.62
CA TYR A 82 -3.31 -12.11 -4.06
C TYR A 82 -3.50 -10.91 -5.00
N ILE A 83 -3.31 -9.72 -4.43
CA ILE A 83 -3.26 -8.46 -5.16
C ILE A 83 -1.89 -7.83 -4.95
N THR A 84 -1.32 -7.23 -6.00
CA THR A 84 -0.10 -6.44 -5.91
C THR A 84 -0.35 -4.99 -6.26
N ILE A 85 0.26 -4.08 -5.50
CA ILE A 85 0.38 -2.65 -5.83
C ILE A 85 1.86 -2.37 -6.12
N ARG A 86 2.15 -1.71 -7.24
CA ARG A 86 3.52 -1.49 -7.71
C ARG A 86 3.88 -0.02 -7.86
N LEU A 87 5.01 0.36 -7.27
CA LEU A 87 5.67 1.64 -7.49
C LEU A 87 7.03 1.40 -8.14
N LEU A 88 7.43 2.26 -9.08
CA LEU A 88 8.83 2.33 -9.46
C LEU A 88 9.64 2.76 -8.25
N ILE A 89 10.87 2.26 -8.10
CA ILE A 89 11.75 2.62 -6.99
C ILE A 89 11.99 4.15 -6.93
N THR A 90 12.00 4.82 -8.09
CA THR A 90 12.09 6.28 -8.20
C THR A 90 10.86 6.99 -7.67
N GLU A 91 9.65 6.47 -7.93
CA GLU A 91 8.38 7.00 -7.42
C GLU A 91 8.28 6.80 -5.91
N TYR A 92 8.61 5.60 -5.43
CA TYR A 92 8.68 5.28 -4.01
C TYR A 92 9.66 6.21 -3.27
N ASN A 93 10.90 6.32 -3.75
CA ASN A 93 11.91 7.17 -3.12
C ASN A 93 11.51 8.64 -3.13
N HIS A 94 10.86 9.11 -4.20
CA HIS A 94 10.34 10.47 -4.26
C HIS A 94 9.26 10.71 -3.21
N ALA A 95 8.32 9.77 -3.05
CA ALA A 95 7.26 9.86 -2.05
C ALA A 95 7.80 9.82 -0.61
N VAL A 96 8.74 8.91 -0.33
CA VAL A 96 9.45 8.82 0.94
C VAL A 96 10.09 10.16 1.29
N ARG A 97 10.90 10.71 0.38
CA ARG A 97 11.60 11.97 0.62
C ARG A 97 10.62 13.11 0.88
N LYS A 98 9.58 13.25 0.06
CA LYS A 98 8.57 14.31 0.20
C LYS A 98 7.86 14.22 1.56
N MET A 99 7.54 13.01 2.01
CA MET A 99 6.87 12.80 3.29
C MET A 99 7.80 13.05 4.47
N GLU A 100 9.06 12.62 4.40
CA GLU A 100 10.08 12.92 5.41
C GLU A 100 10.34 14.42 5.55
N GLU A 101 10.44 15.15 4.43
CA GLU A 101 10.58 16.61 4.42
C GLU A 101 9.38 17.29 5.10
N ALA A 102 8.15 16.88 4.76
CA ALA A 102 6.93 17.44 5.35
C ALA A 102 6.85 17.20 6.86
N VAL A 103 7.18 16.00 7.34
CA VAL A 103 7.17 15.69 8.78
C VAL A 103 8.25 16.48 9.51
N ASN A 104 9.49 16.48 9.00
CA ASN A 104 10.59 17.22 9.62
C ASN A 104 10.34 18.73 9.66
N GLN A 105 9.66 19.30 8.66
CA GLN A 105 9.29 20.70 8.66
C GLN A 105 8.22 21.01 9.71
N ASN A 106 7.21 20.13 9.86
CA ASN A 106 6.20 20.26 10.92
C ASN A 106 6.83 20.19 12.32
N ASP A 107 7.76 19.26 12.53
CA ASP A 107 8.46 19.12 13.82
C ASP A 107 9.30 20.37 14.15
N ARG A 108 9.97 20.96 13.15
CA ARG A 108 10.71 22.23 13.34
C ARG A 108 9.79 23.39 13.70
N ASN A 109 8.64 23.50 13.02
CA ASN A 109 7.67 24.56 13.29
C ASN A 109 7.05 24.42 14.68
N ALA A 110 6.77 23.18 15.13
CA ALA A 110 6.26 22.92 16.46
C ALA A 110 7.28 23.30 17.56
N ASN A 111 8.56 23.00 17.34
CA ASN A 111 9.63 23.29 18.31
C ASN A 111 10.14 24.74 18.29
N GLN A 112 9.76 25.56 17.31
CA GLN A 112 10.05 27.00 17.26
C GLN A 112 8.89 27.86 17.80
N GLY A 113 7.76 27.25 18.13
CA GLY A 113 6.59 27.90 18.74
C GLY A 113 6.56 27.88 20.27
N GLU A 114 7.60 27.34 20.92
CA GLU A 114 7.87 27.44 22.37
C GLU A 114 8.96 28.49 22.65
#